data_AF-A0A920J560-F1
#
_entry.id   AF-A0A920J560-F1
#
_cell.length_a   1.000
_cell.length_b   1.000
_cell.length_c   1.000
_cell.angle_alpha   90.00
_cell.angle_beta   90.00
_cell.angle_gamma   90.00
#
_symmetry.space_group_name_H-M   'P 1'
#
loop_
_entity.id
_entity.type
_entity.pdbx_description
1 polymer ?
#
loop_
_entity_poly.entity_id
_entity_poly.type
_entity_poly.pdbx_seq_one_letter_code
_entity_poly.pdbx_strand_id
1 'polypeptide(L)' 'MKLDWSHTVLNINNKERILDFYINILNFKVSDSGLLAEDGPEIIFISQNPKEHHQLAFVVDRDETGSVHP' A
#
# COMPACT_ATOMS: atom_id res chain seq x y z
N MET A 1 25.41 11.20 -6.66
CA MET A 1 24.18 10.68 -6.02
C MET A 1 23.46 9.85 -7.07
N LYS A 2 23.27 8.55 -6.84
CA LYS A 2 22.54 7.68 -7.78
C LYS A 2 21.05 7.88 -7.49
N LEU A 3 20.26 8.23 -8.49
CA LEU A 3 18.81 8.22 -8.37
C LEU A 3 18.39 6.75 -8.41
N ASP A 4 17.80 6.26 -7.33
CA ASP A 4 17.28 4.89 -7.22
C ASP A 4 15.78 4.96 -6.92
N TRP A 5 15.02 3.98 -7.39
CA TRP A 5 13.59 3.93 -7.11
C TRP A 5 13.40 3.60 -5.64
N SER A 6 12.86 4.55 -4.86
CA SER A 6 12.74 4.38 -3.41
C SER A 6 11.52 3.53 -3.03
N HIS A 7 10.32 4.01 -3.30
CA HIS A 7 9.05 3.29 -3.12
C HIS A 7 7.92 4.13 -3.72
N THR A 8 6.78 3.50 -4.01
CA THR A 8 5.56 4.20 -4.47
C THR A 8 4.43 3.95 -3.48
N VAL A 9 3.67 5.00 -3.18
CA VAL A 9 2.45 4.93 -2.37
C VAL A 9 1.25 5.17 -3.29
N LEU A 10 0.25 4.30 -3.24
CA LEU A 10 -0.98 4.42 -4.02
C LEU A 10 -2.19 4.53 -3.09
N ASN A 11 -3.10 5.46 -3.36
CA ASN A 11 -4.43 5.44 -2.77
C ASN A 11 -5.28 4.42 -3.55
N ILE A 12 -5.91 3.48 -2.85
CA ILE A 12 -6.66 2.38 -3.45
C ILE A 12 -8.08 2.32 -2.91
N ASN A 13 -9.00 1.90 -3.79
CA ASN A 13 -10.31 1.40 -3.40
C ASN A 13 -10.30 -0.14 -3.46
N ASN A 14 -11.08 -0.79 -2.59
CA ASN A 14 -11.20 -2.25 -2.51
C ASN A 14 -9.86 -2.97 -2.17
N LYS A 15 -9.51 -2.92 -0.88
CA LYS A 15 -8.30 -3.56 -0.30
C LYS A 15 -8.16 -5.02 -0.72
N GLU A 16 -9.25 -5.80 -0.64
CA GLU A 16 -9.22 -7.26 -0.87
C GLU A 16 -8.75 -7.59 -2.28
N ARG A 17 -9.32 -6.95 -3.30
CA ARG A 17 -8.96 -7.20 -4.70
C ARG A 17 -7.52 -6.81 -5.00
N ILE A 18 -7.07 -5.68 -4.46
CA ILE A 18 -5.70 -5.22 -4.68
C ILE A 18 -4.71 -6.15 -3.99
N LEU A 19 -4.93 -6.49 -2.72
CA LEU A 19 -4.03 -7.37 -1.99
C LEU A 19 -3.98 -8.78 -2.59
N ASP A 20 -5.10 -9.32 -3.06
CA ASP A 20 -5.12 -10.62 -3.75
C ASP A 20 -4.17 -10.62 -4.96
N PHE A 21 -4.24 -9.59 -5.81
CA PHE A 21 -3.35 -9.49 -6.96
C PHE A 21 -1.88 -9.38 -6.55
N TYR A 22 -1.53 -8.48 -5.63
CA TYR A 22 -0.13 -8.27 -5.28
C TYR A 22 0.46 -9.44 -4.47
N ILE A 23 -0.30 -10.03 -3.56
CA ILE A 23 0.18 -11.10 -2.67
C ILE A 23 0.08 -12.46 -3.35
N ASN A 24 -1.08 -12.82 -3.89
CA ASN A 24 -1.29 -14.19 -4.39
C ASN A 24 -0.83 -14.38 -5.84
N ILE A 25 -0.93 -13.35 -6.68
CA ILE A 25 -0.49 -13.44 -8.08
C ILE A 25 0.96 -12.99 -8.25
N LEU A 26 1.33 -11.86 -7.64
CA LEU A 26 2.68 -11.30 -7.76
C LEU A 26 3.63 -11.69 -6.62
N ASN A 27 3.19 -12.47 -5.64
CA ASN A 27 4.04 -13.00 -4.56
C ASN A 27 4.76 -11.92 -3.73
N PHE A 28 4.12 -10.75 -3.55
CA PHE A 28 4.51 -9.81 -2.50
C PHE A 28 4.12 -10.33 -1.13
N LYS A 29 4.76 -9.81 -0.08
CA LYS A 29 4.39 -10.05 1.32
C LYS A 29 4.09 -8.74 2.00
N VAL A 30 3.11 -8.75 2.89
CA VAL A 30 2.90 -7.63 3.83
C VAL A 30 4.09 -7.56 4.77
N SER A 31 4.77 -6.43 4.80
CA SER A 31 5.86 -6.16 5.74
C SER A 31 5.38 -5.43 6.99
N ASP A 32 4.39 -4.55 6.87
CA ASP A 32 3.78 -3.83 7.99
C ASP A 32 2.39 -3.26 7.60
N SER A 33 1.56 -2.92 8.59
CA SER A 33 0.26 -2.27 8.39
C SER A 33 -0.22 -1.54 9.64
N GLY A 34 -0.91 -0.41 9.47
CA GLY A 34 -1.52 0.30 10.59
C GLY A 34 -2.39 1.48 10.16
N LEU A 35 -3.08 2.08 11.12
CA LEU A 35 -3.85 3.31 10.87
C LEU A 35 -2.92 4.52 10.87
N LEU A 36 -3.13 5.47 9.95
CA LEU A 36 -2.37 6.72 9.91
C LEU A 36 -2.78 7.73 10.99
N ALA A 37 -3.98 7.56 11.58
CA ALA A 37 -4.50 8.32 12.72
C ALA A 37 -5.57 7.46 13.45
N GLU A 38 -6.02 7.86 14.65
CA GLU A 38 -7.00 7.12 15.47
C GLU A 38 -8.25 6.67 14.67
N ASP A 39 -8.76 7.55 13.81
CA ASP A 39 -9.85 7.27 12.86
C ASP A 39 -9.42 7.40 11.38
N GLY A 40 -8.12 7.34 11.10
CA GLY A 40 -7.54 7.56 9.77
C GLY A 40 -7.60 6.34 8.84
N PRO A 41 -7.22 6.52 7.56
CA PRO A 41 -7.10 5.40 6.63
C PRO A 41 -5.98 4.46 7.07
N GLU A 42 -6.11 3.19 6.66
CA GLU A 42 -5.08 2.18 6.87
C GLU A 42 -3.99 2.32 5.81
N ILE A 43 -2.72 2.27 6.23
CA ILE A 43 -1.58 2.10 5.33
C ILE A 43 -1.05 0.66 5.42
N ILE A 44 -0.76 0.07 4.27
CA ILE A 44 -0.26 -1.31 4.16
C ILE A 44 1.02 -1.28 3.34
N PHE A 45 2.10 -1.79 3.91
CA PHE A 45 3.40 -1.88 3.27
C PHE A 45 3.64 -3.30 2.74
N ILE A 46 4.09 -3.41 1.49
CA ILE A 46 4.39 -4.70 0.87
C ILE A 46 5.79 -4.71 0.23
N SER A 47 6.41 -5.89 0.22
CA SER A 47 7.72 -6.13 -0.38
C SER A 47 7.85 -7.53 -0.96
N GLN A 48 8.60 -7.69 -2.05
CA GLN A 48 9.14 -8.99 -2.50
C GLN A 48 10.54 -9.25 -1.94
N ASN A 49 11.28 -8.20 -1.60
CA ASN A 49 12.62 -8.31 -1.05
C ASN A 49 12.58 -8.17 0.48
N PRO A 50 12.89 -9.23 1.26
CA PRO A 50 12.89 -9.15 2.71
C PRO A 50 13.99 -8.25 3.29
N LYS A 51 14.92 -7.76 2.47
CA LYS A 51 15.96 -6.79 2.86
C LYS A 51 15.55 -5.33 2.63
N GLU A 52 14.48 -5.10 1.86
CA GLU A 52 13.89 -3.76 1.69
C GLU A 52 12.74 -3.59 2.68
N HIS A 53 12.68 -2.42 3.32
CA HIS A 53 11.63 -2.10 4.29
C HIS A 53 10.24 -2.13 3.65
N HIS A 54 10.12 -1.65 2.40
CA HIS A 54 8.99 -1.87 1.50
C HIS A 54 9.33 -1.36 0.09
N GLN A 55 8.62 -1.86 -0.92
CA GLN A 55 8.70 -1.36 -2.30
C GLN A 55 7.43 -0.60 -2.70
N LEU A 56 6.29 -1.01 -2.15
CA LEU A 56 4.99 -0.40 -2.38
C LEU A 56 4.27 -0.20 -1.05
N ALA A 57 3.47 0.86 -0.97
CA ALA A 57 2.50 1.05 0.09
C ALA A 57 1.12 1.39 -0.48
N PHE A 58 0.08 0.97 0.22
CA PHE A 58 -1.30 1.27 -0.12
C PHE A 58 -1.95 2.03 1.01
N VAL A 59 -2.52 3.19 0.70
CA VAL A 59 -3.47 3.87 1.59
C VAL A 59 -4.86 3.41 1.19
N VAL A 60 -5.58 2.79 2.13
CA VAL A 60 -6.92 2.25 1.89
C VAL A 60 -7.94 3.34 2.14
N ASP A 61 -8.56 3.82 1.06
CA ASP A 61 -9.68 4.75 1.18
C ASP A 61 -10.91 4.02 1.75
N ARG A 62 -11.68 4.72 2.58
CA ARG A 62 -12.83 4.13 3.28
C ARG A 62 -14.11 4.10 2.43
N ASP A 63 -14.18 4.83 1.32
CA ASP A 63 -15.41 4.98 0.52
C ASP A 63 -15.25 4.66 -0.99
N GLU A 64 -16.27 4.00 -1.55
CA GLU A 64 -16.42 3.72 -3.00
C GLU A 64 -16.66 4.97 -3.85
N THR A 65 -16.87 6.13 -3.21
CA THR A 65 -17.02 7.41 -3.88
C THR A 65 -15.69 8.14 -3.80
N GLY A 66 -14.99 8.23 -4.93
CA GLY A 66 -13.76 9.01 -5.06
C GLY A 66 -13.93 10.40 -4.48
N SER A 67 -13.46 10.59 -3.24
CA SER A 67 -13.35 11.90 -2.65
C SER A 67 -12.11 12.53 -3.26
N VAL A 68 -12.34 13.29 -4.33
CA VAL A 68 -11.36 14.25 -4.83
C VAL A 68 -11.15 15.24 -3.70
N HIS A 69 -10.04 15.14 -2.99
CA HIS A 69 -9.59 16.21 -2.12
C HIS A 69 -9.34 17.46 -3.00
N PRO A 70 -9.98 18.61 -2.70
CA PRO A 70 -9.72 19.86 -3.41
C PRO A 70 -8.31 20.41 -3.17
#